data_AF-A0A101D059-F1
#
_entry.id   AF-A0A101D059-F1
#
_cell.length_a   1.000
_cell.length_b   1.000
_cell.length_c   1.000
_cell.angle_alpha   90.00
_cell.angle_beta   90.00
_cell.angle_gamma   90.00
#
_symmetry.space_group_name_H-M   'P 1'
#
loop_
_entity.id
_entity.type
_entity.pdbx_description
1 polymer ?
#
loop_
_entity_poly.entity_id
_entity_poly.type
_entity_poly.pdbx_seq_one_letter_code
_entity_poly.pdbx_strand_id
1 'polypeptide(L)'
;MPTAVEFIAAVAPAYNATAEPISTIGVILRFGLTISDGRTIPYEIEVEQVGGRRATAKEREPINLPQFCPQRHINYDGSFCLYWREVSDLDITDEKTAHTWWKTLWKFLTLQARVKKARRWPNENEWAHGTAAVHQHRAELAAHKLGGRYEVALRERRLSVVRNRRVLQLFKDKRHLYSVWFDSKKVVNLKQRCLCGTTGKKGGKRLRRCGSHASDASQLVAALFLWEVEEKAFWDSFRDKQCCGTCDNCPLQLSVVRSSCANLALLETRGRPNDPTIRKNTCDYPD
;
A
#
# COMPACT_ATOMS: atom_id res chain seq x y z
N MET A 1 18.50 21.83 -21.57
CA MET A 1 18.09 20.41 -21.67
C MET A 1 16.60 20.34 -21.43
N PRO A 2 15.86 19.45 -22.11
CA PRO A 2 14.43 19.38 -21.91
C PRO A 2 14.06 19.00 -20.47
N THR A 3 12.97 19.55 -19.97
CA THR A 3 12.40 19.25 -18.65
C THR A 3 11.65 17.91 -18.70
N ALA A 4 11.36 17.33 -17.53
CA ALA A 4 10.57 16.10 -17.44
C ALA A 4 9.18 16.28 -18.05
N VAL A 5 8.55 17.45 -17.81
CA VAL A 5 7.23 17.77 -18.38
C VAL A 5 7.27 17.99 -19.89
N GLU A 6 8.36 18.52 -20.45
CA GLU A 6 8.54 18.63 -21.90
C GLU A 6 8.60 17.25 -22.55
N PHE A 7 9.32 16.28 -21.97
CA PHE A 7 9.31 14.90 -22.47
C PHE A 7 7.93 14.24 -22.36
N ILE A 8 7.21 14.44 -21.24
CA ILE A 8 5.84 13.94 -21.06
C ILE A 8 4.90 14.54 -22.13
N ALA A 9 4.98 15.84 -22.37
CA ALA A 9 4.16 16.55 -23.34
C ALA A 9 4.46 16.10 -24.78
N ALA A 10 5.75 15.92 -25.10
CA ALA A 10 6.18 15.51 -26.45
C ALA A 10 5.60 14.15 -26.87
N VAL A 11 5.45 13.21 -25.94
CA VAL A 11 4.90 11.87 -26.23
C VAL A 11 3.37 11.77 -26.06
N ALA A 12 2.70 12.84 -25.61
CA ALA A 12 1.25 12.84 -25.38
C ALA A 12 0.42 12.40 -26.61
N PRO A 13 0.76 12.78 -27.86
CA PRO A 13 0.01 12.33 -29.04
C PRO A 13 -0.02 10.81 -29.21
N ALA A 14 1.00 10.08 -28.76
CA ALA A 14 1.05 8.62 -28.82
C ALA A 14 -0.02 7.95 -27.91
N TYR A 15 -0.61 8.72 -27.00
CA TYR A 15 -1.68 8.29 -26.09
C TYR A 15 -3.03 8.95 -26.43
N ASN A 16 -3.16 9.52 -27.64
CA ASN A 16 -4.31 10.34 -28.04
C ASN A 16 -4.62 11.47 -27.04
N ALA A 17 -3.55 12.04 -26.46
CA ALA A 17 -3.64 13.11 -25.50
C ALA A 17 -3.16 14.43 -26.09
N THR A 18 -3.79 15.53 -25.68
CA THR A 18 -3.26 16.88 -25.88
C THR A 18 -2.56 17.34 -24.62
N ALA A 19 -1.51 18.15 -24.80
CA ALA A 19 -0.71 18.71 -23.72
C ALA A 19 -0.75 20.24 -23.83
N GLU A 20 -1.24 20.90 -22.78
CA GLU A 20 -1.27 22.36 -22.65
C GLU A 20 -0.26 22.78 -21.58
N PRO A 21 0.89 23.38 -21.94
CA PRO A 21 1.83 23.91 -20.98
C PRO A 21 1.16 25.01 -20.13
N ILE A 22 1.29 24.92 -18.81
CA ILE A 22 0.78 25.94 -17.88
C ILE A 22 1.91 26.70 -17.17
N SER A 23 3.13 26.14 -17.17
CA SER A 23 4.35 26.79 -16.71
C SER A 23 5.57 26.11 -17.32
N THR A 24 6.78 26.56 -16.96
CA THR A 24 8.03 25.89 -17.37
C THR A 24 8.21 24.49 -16.78
N ILE A 25 7.48 24.20 -15.70
CA ILE A 25 7.54 22.92 -14.97
C ILE A 25 6.17 22.25 -14.87
N GLY A 26 5.15 22.72 -15.61
CA GLY A 26 3.78 22.26 -15.46
C GLY A 26 3.06 22.12 -16.79
N VAL A 27 2.25 21.07 -16.93
CA VAL A 27 1.45 20.79 -18.13
C VAL A 27 0.10 20.18 -17.73
N ILE A 28 -0.97 20.56 -18.44
CA ILE A 28 -2.26 19.88 -18.37
C ILE A 28 -2.35 18.88 -19.52
N LEU A 29 -2.61 17.63 -19.19
CA LEU A 29 -2.85 16.55 -20.15
C LEU A 29 -4.34 16.30 -20.27
N ARG A 30 -4.88 16.31 -21.49
CA ARG A 30 -6.29 15.99 -21.76
C ARG A 30 -6.41 14.79 -22.68
N PHE A 31 -7.13 13.78 -22.22
CA PHE A 31 -7.32 12.54 -22.97
C PHE A 31 -8.55 11.77 -22.52
N GLY A 32 -9.00 10.86 -23.38
CA GLY A 32 -9.99 9.85 -23.04
C GLY A 32 -9.31 8.53 -22.69
N LEU A 33 -9.51 8.05 -21.47
CA LEU A 33 -9.08 6.71 -21.08
C LEU A 33 -10.10 5.67 -21.55
N THR A 34 -9.77 4.93 -22.60
CA THR A 34 -10.57 3.77 -23.02
C THR A 34 -10.29 2.57 -22.13
N ILE A 35 -11.32 2.10 -21.43
CA ILE A 35 -11.24 0.90 -20.59
C ILE A 35 -11.75 -0.34 -21.33
N SER A 36 -11.48 -1.53 -20.78
CA SER A 36 -11.74 -2.82 -21.46
C SER A 36 -13.21 -3.11 -21.80
N ASP A 37 -14.16 -2.37 -21.21
CA ASP A 37 -15.59 -2.48 -21.54
C ASP A 37 -16.03 -1.52 -22.66
N GLY A 38 -15.08 -0.85 -23.31
CA GLY A 38 -15.32 0.06 -24.44
C GLY A 38 -15.71 1.48 -24.04
N ARG A 39 -15.95 1.76 -22.75
CA ARG A 39 -16.21 3.13 -22.28
C ARG A 39 -14.93 3.96 -22.31
N THR A 40 -15.12 5.25 -22.59
CA THR A 40 -14.05 6.26 -22.53
C THR A 40 -14.33 7.22 -21.38
N ILE A 41 -13.37 7.36 -20.46
CA ILE A 41 -13.47 8.29 -19.33
C ILE A 41 -12.59 9.51 -19.63
N PRO A 42 -13.16 10.73 -19.73
CA PRO A 42 -12.37 11.93 -19.97
C PRO A 42 -11.58 12.32 -18.71
N TYR A 43 -10.31 12.67 -18.89
CA TYR A 43 -9.44 13.16 -17.82
C TYR A 43 -8.78 14.48 -18.21
N GLU A 44 -8.71 15.40 -17.24
CA GLU A 44 -7.74 16.50 -17.22
C GLU A 44 -6.75 16.23 -16.09
N ILE A 45 -5.51 15.88 -16.43
CA ILE A 45 -4.46 15.59 -15.46
C ILE A 45 -3.46 16.74 -15.44
N GLU A 46 -3.33 17.38 -14.28
CA GLU A 46 -2.27 18.35 -14.03
C GLU A 46 -1.00 17.60 -13.66
N VAL A 47 0.08 17.89 -14.37
CA VAL A 47 1.39 17.30 -14.16
C VAL A 47 2.37 18.42 -13.84
N GLU A 48 3.12 18.25 -12.75
CA GLU A 48 4.13 19.20 -12.30
C GLU A 48 5.46 18.48 -12.10
N GLN A 49 6.55 19.09 -12.55
CA GLN A 49 7.89 18.61 -12.30
C GLN A 49 8.28 18.88 -10.85
N VAL A 50 8.68 17.83 -10.13
CA VAL A 50 9.12 17.91 -8.75
C VAL A 50 10.59 17.54 -8.65
N GLY A 51 11.46 18.53 -8.39
CA GLY A 51 12.90 18.36 -8.48
C GLY A 51 13.39 18.35 -9.95
N GLY A 52 14.48 17.63 -10.25
CA GLY A 52 15.14 17.74 -11.56
C GLY A 52 14.55 16.87 -12.68
N ARG A 53 14.09 15.66 -12.40
CA ARG A 53 13.73 14.64 -13.41
C ARG A 53 12.42 13.91 -13.11
N ARG A 54 11.64 14.36 -12.13
CA ARG A 54 10.44 13.65 -11.66
C ARG A 54 9.22 14.48 -11.92
N ALA A 55 8.07 13.81 -12.05
CA ALA A 55 6.79 14.49 -12.21
C ALA A 55 5.74 13.88 -11.28
N THR A 56 4.95 14.75 -10.65
CA THR A 56 3.72 14.39 -9.94
C THR A 56 2.53 14.63 -10.84
N ALA A 57 1.48 13.83 -10.67
CA ALA A 57 0.22 13.98 -11.39
C ALA A 57 -0.95 14.02 -10.40
N LYS A 58 -1.96 14.82 -10.70
CA LYS A 58 -3.26 14.84 -10.01
C LYS A 58 -4.37 15.11 -11.03
N GLU A 59 -5.60 14.71 -10.72
CA GLU A 59 -6.74 15.20 -11.50
C GLU A 59 -6.90 16.70 -11.22
N ARG A 60 -6.98 17.53 -12.27
CA ARG A 60 -7.05 18.99 -12.13
C ARG A 60 -8.24 19.40 -11.24
N GLU A 61 -9.39 18.81 -11.55
CA GLU A 61 -10.60 18.88 -10.75
C GLU A 61 -11.02 17.44 -10.40
N PRO A 62 -11.41 17.12 -9.16
CA PRO A 62 -11.74 15.76 -8.72
C PRO A 62 -13.12 15.31 -9.24
N ILE A 63 -13.26 15.22 -10.56
CA ILE A 63 -14.50 14.87 -11.27
C ILE A 63 -14.68 13.35 -11.29
N ASN A 64 -13.63 12.60 -11.64
CA ASN A 64 -13.69 11.15 -11.76
C ASN A 64 -13.09 10.42 -10.55
N LEU A 65 -12.14 11.07 -9.87
CA LEU A 65 -11.41 10.53 -8.72
C LEU A 65 -11.77 11.31 -7.46
N PRO A 66 -11.76 10.66 -6.28
CA PRO A 66 -11.92 11.38 -5.03
C PRO A 66 -10.70 12.29 -4.82
N GLN A 67 -10.91 13.44 -4.20
CA GLN A 67 -9.84 14.36 -3.85
C GLN A 67 -8.74 13.73 -2.98
N PHE A 68 -9.12 12.76 -2.13
CA PHE A 68 -8.22 12.05 -1.23
C PHE A 68 -8.71 10.63 -1.01
N CYS A 69 -7.82 9.65 -1.16
CA CYS A 69 -8.08 8.27 -0.76
C CYS A 69 -6.78 7.44 -0.78
N PRO A 70 -6.14 7.20 0.38
CA PRO A 70 -4.92 6.40 0.44
C PRO A 70 -5.12 4.97 -0.07
N GLN A 71 -6.30 4.38 0.19
CA GLN A 71 -6.66 3.05 -0.32
C GLN A 71 -6.76 2.98 -1.85
N ARG A 72 -6.95 4.14 -2.49
CA ARG A 72 -6.91 4.30 -3.96
C ARG A 72 -5.63 4.98 -4.41
N HIS A 73 -4.60 5.05 -3.57
CA HIS A 73 -3.30 5.64 -3.92
C HIS A 73 -3.40 7.11 -4.36
N ILE A 74 -4.32 7.87 -3.74
CA ILE A 74 -4.47 9.32 -3.92
C ILE A 74 -4.13 10.01 -2.60
N ASN A 75 -3.06 10.82 -2.64
CA ASN A 75 -2.50 11.55 -1.51
C ASN A 75 -3.43 12.70 -1.06
N TYR A 76 -3.10 13.32 0.07
CA TYR A 76 -3.90 14.39 0.67
C TYR A 76 -4.05 15.63 -0.21
N ASP A 77 -3.04 15.92 -1.02
CA ASP A 77 -3.02 17.02 -2.00
C ASP A 77 -3.65 16.63 -3.35
N GLY A 78 -4.25 15.43 -3.45
CA GLY A 78 -4.81 14.89 -4.69
C GLY A 78 -3.80 14.24 -5.63
N SER A 79 -2.51 14.31 -5.32
CA SER A 79 -1.47 13.68 -6.15
C SER A 79 -1.56 12.15 -6.11
N PHE A 80 -1.15 11.53 -7.21
CA PHE A 80 -1.18 10.08 -7.35
C PHE A 80 0.10 9.43 -6.84
N CYS A 81 -0.04 8.38 -6.03
CA CYS A 81 1.07 7.50 -5.67
C CYS A 81 1.29 6.49 -6.81
N LEU A 82 2.04 6.90 -7.85
CA LEU A 82 2.24 6.10 -9.06
C LEU A 82 3.29 4.98 -8.92
N TYR A 83 4.27 5.16 -8.03
CA TYR A 83 5.39 4.24 -7.85
C TYR A 83 6.04 4.41 -6.48
N TRP A 84 6.89 3.45 -6.11
CA TRP A 84 7.70 3.53 -4.89
C TRP A 84 9.19 3.58 -5.25
N ARG A 85 9.83 4.70 -4.88
CA ARG A 85 11.14 5.12 -5.39
C ARG A 85 12.28 4.20 -4.99
N GLU A 86 12.18 3.60 -3.82
CA GLU A 86 13.24 2.83 -3.19
C GLU A 86 13.53 1.52 -3.96
N VAL A 87 12.59 1.08 -4.81
CA VAL A 87 12.69 -0.15 -5.59
C VAL A 87 12.44 0.04 -7.08
N SER A 88 11.88 1.18 -7.50
CA SER A 88 11.66 1.51 -8.91
C SER A 88 11.96 2.97 -9.17
N ASP A 89 12.72 3.23 -10.24
CA ASP A 89 12.93 4.57 -10.75
C ASP A 89 11.84 4.93 -11.77
N LEU A 90 11.35 6.16 -11.69
CA LEU A 90 10.43 6.75 -12.66
C LEU A 90 10.90 8.16 -13.07
N ASP A 91 12.19 8.43 -12.92
CA ASP A 91 12.85 9.60 -13.48
C ASP A 91 12.67 9.63 -15.01
N ILE A 92 12.41 10.83 -15.52
CA ILE A 92 12.14 11.14 -16.91
C ILE A 92 13.35 11.93 -17.43
N THR A 93 14.16 11.25 -18.23
CA THR A 93 15.39 11.81 -18.81
C THR A 93 15.36 11.86 -20.33
N ASP A 94 14.40 11.18 -20.93
CA ASP A 94 14.24 11.00 -22.36
C ASP A 94 12.81 10.57 -22.71
N GLU A 95 12.55 10.41 -24.00
CA GLU A 95 11.27 9.97 -24.54
C GLU A 95 10.84 8.57 -24.02
N LYS A 96 11.81 7.65 -23.89
CA LYS A 96 11.55 6.27 -23.46
C LYS A 96 11.07 6.22 -22.01
N THR A 97 11.70 6.98 -21.14
CA THR A 97 11.32 7.12 -19.73
C THR A 97 9.99 7.88 -19.60
N ALA A 98 9.72 8.89 -20.44
CA ALA A 98 8.40 9.52 -20.52
C ALA A 98 7.28 8.55 -20.94
N HIS A 99 7.53 7.66 -21.92
CA HIS A 99 6.59 6.58 -22.24
C HIS A 99 6.36 5.64 -21.05
N THR A 100 7.38 5.35 -20.25
CA THR A 100 7.26 4.50 -19.06
C THR A 100 6.39 5.17 -17.99
N TRP A 101 6.55 6.48 -17.80
CA TRP A 101 5.70 7.29 -16.93
C TRP A 101 4.24 7.27 -17.39
N TRP A 102 3.98 7.50 -18.68
CA TRP A 102 2.62 7.46 -19.24
C TRP A 102 1.96 6.10 -19.09
N LYS A 103 2.68 4.99 -19.35
CA LYS A 103 2.16 3.63 -19.12
C LYS A 103 1.80 3.40 -17.65
N THR A 104 2.58 3.97 -16.73
CA THR A 104 2.32 3.90 -15.29
C THR A 104 1.05 4.68 -14.93
N LEU A 105 0.91 5.92 -15.42
CA LEU A 105 -0.30 6.72 -15.24
C LEU A 105 -1.53 6.02 -15.83
N TRP A 106 -1.44 5.50 -17.06
CA TRP A 106 -2.54 4.81 -17.73
C TRP A 106 -3.00 3.57 -16.96
N LYS A 107 -2.03 2.76 -16.48
CA LYS A 107 -2.31 1.61 -15.62
C LYS A 107 -2.99 2.04 -14.32
N PHE A 108 -2.50 3.08 -13.66
CA PHE A 108 -3.10 3.64 -12.46
C PHE A 108 -4.56 4.04 -12.69
N LEU A 109 -4.85 4.86 -13.70
CA LEU A 109 -6.21 5.32 -13.99
C LEU A 109 -7.14 4.17 -14.39
N THR A 110 -6.62 3.14 -15.08
CA THR A 110 -7.37 1.92 -15.38
C THR A 110 -7.75 1.18 -14.09
N LEU A 111 -6.86 1.11 -13.09
CA LEU A 111 -7.17 0.54 -11.78
C LEU A 111 -8.22 1.39 -11.05
N GLN A 112 -8.14 2.73 -11.12
CA GLN A 112 -9.16 3.62 -10.56
C GLN A 112 -10.56 3.34 -11.12
N ALA A 113 -10.68 3.17 -12.44
CA ALA A 113 -11.94 2.84 -13.09
C ALA A 113 -12.49 1.49 -12.63
N ARG A 114 -11.62 0.49 -12.43
CA ARG A 114 -12.00 -0.82 -11.89
C ARG A 114 -12.48 -0.73 -10.43
N VAL A 115 -11.82 0.07 -9.60
CA VAL A 115 -12.25 0.32 -8.21
C VAL A 115 -13.67 0.88 -8.17
N LYS A 116 -14.00 1.84 -9.03
CA LYS A 116 -15.35 2.45 -9.08
C LYS A 116 -16.45 1.41 -9.28
N LYS A 117 -16.17 0.33 -10.02
CA LYS A 117 -17.09 -0.79 -10.25
C LYS A 117 -17.03 -1.84 -9.14
N ALA A 118 -15.83 -2.25 -8.74
CA ALA A 118 -15.62 -3.36 -7.82
C ALA A 118 -15.72 -2.97 -6.34
N ARG A 119 -15.69 -1.66 -6.04
CA ARG A 119 -15.67 -1.07 -4.69
C ARG A 119 -14.58 -1.61 -3.78
N ARG A 120 -13.50 -2.12 -4.38
CA ARG A 120 -12.28 -2.58 -3.71
C ARG A 120 -11.08 -2.34 -4.60
N TRP A 121 -9.91 -2.20 -4.00
CA TRP A 121 -8.67 -2.13 -4.78
C TRP A 121 -8.42 -3.48 -5.46
N PRO A 122 -8.24 -3.53 -6.79
CA PRO A 122 -8.22 -4.79 -7.54
C PRO A 122 -6.82 -5.43 -7.64
N ASN A 123 -5.77 -4.76 -7.18
CA ASN A 123 -4.39 -5.26 -7.30
C ASN A 123 -3.87 -5.77 -5.96
N GLU A 124 -3.64 -7.08 -5.86
CA GLU A 124 -3.09 -7.72 -4.67
C GLU A 124 -1.56 -7.56 -4.54
N ASN A 125 -0.89 -7.13 -5.62
CA ASN A 125 0.56 -6.88 -5.69
C ASN A 125 0.88 -5.38 -5.49
N GLU A 126 0.14 -4.68 -4.66
CA GLU A 126 0.47 -3.30 -4.30
C GLU A 126 1.56 -3.24 -3.24
N TRP A 127 2.31 -2.13 -3.25
CA TRP A 127 3.16 -1.79 -2.12
C TRP A 127 2.29 -1.32 -0.96
N ALA A 128 2.70 -1.70 0.23
CA ALA A 128 2.19 -1.19 1.48
C ALA A 128 2.30 0.34 1.55
N HIS A 129 1.49 0.95 2.41
CA HIS A 129 1.39 2.40 2.41
C HIS A 129 2.54 3.06 3.19
N GLY A 130 3.01 4.21 2.72
CA GLY A 130 4.04 5.00 3.40
C GLY A 130 5.32 4.21 3.69
N THR A 131 5.81 4.29 4.92
CA THR A 131 7.05 3.61 5.38
C THR A 131 6.90 2.09 5.45
N ALA A 132 5.68 1.56 5.45
CA ALA A 132 5.42 0.13 5.49
C ALA A 132 5.97 -0.60 4.25
N ALA A 133 6.02 0.08 3.09
CA ALA A 133 6.60 -0.47 1.85
C ALA A 133 8.05 -0.94 2.03
N VAL A 134 8.85 -0.19 2.81
CA VAL A 134 10.24 -0.55 3.14
C VAL A 134 10.31 -1.91 3.83
N HIS A 135 9.35 -2.18 4.71
CA HIS A 135 9.28 -3.42 5.47
C HIS A 135 8.72 -4.58 4.64
N GLN A 136 7.75 -4.33 3.77
CA GLN A 136 7.33 -5.30 2.76
C GLN A 136 8.51 -5.75 1.90
N HIS A 137 9.29 -4.81 1.34
CA HIS A 137 10.43 -5.15 0.50
C HIS A 137 11.50 -5.97 1.24
N ARG A 138 11.80 -5.59 2.49
CA ARG A 138 12.71 -6.37 3.34
C ARG A 138 12.18 -7.78 3.59
N ALA A 139 10.87 -7.94 3.78
CA ALA A 139 10.25 -9.25 3.94
C ALA A 139 10.36 -10.08 2.65
N GLU A 140 10.11 -9.48 1.48
CA GLU A 140 10.25 -10.14 0.17
C GLU A 140 11.68 -10.61 -0.09
N LEU A 141 12.68 -9.75 0.13
CA LEU A 141 14.10 -10.11 -0.01
C LEU A 141 14.51 -11.25 0.95
N ALA A 142 14.06 -11.19 2.20
CA ALA A 142 14.36 -12.23 3.19
C ALA A 142 13.66 -13.55 2.86
N ALA A 143 12.40 -13.51 2.43
CA ALA A 143 11.64 -14.67 2.01
C ALA A 143 12.29 -15.35 0.79
N HIS A 144 12.73 -14.56 -0.19
CA HIS A 144 13.45 -15.07 -1.37
C HIS A 144 14.72 -15.84 -0.97
N LYS A 145 15.56 -15.27 -0.09
CA LYS A 145 16.78 -15.92 0.42
C LYS A 145 16.50 -17.22 1.19
N LEU A 146 15.37 -17.30 1.90
CA LEU A 146 14.97 -18.52 2.61
C LEU A 146 14.37 -19.59 1.68
N GLY A 147 14.11 -19.26 0.42
CA GLY A 147 13.67 -20.17 -0.63
C GLY A 147 12.17 -20.07 -0.95
N GLY A 148 11.80 -20.59 -2.13
CA GLY A 148 10.50 -20.34 -2.78
C GLY A 148 9.25 -20.65 -1.94
N ARG A 149 9.33 -21.58 -0.96
CA ARG A 149 8.19 -21.85 -0.07
C ARG A 149 7.79 -20.67 0.81
N TYR A 150 8.73 -19.78 1.16
CA TYR A 150 8.47 -18.56 1.92
C TYR A 150 8.02 -17.44 1.02
N GLU A 151 8.62 -17.32 -0.17
CA GLU A 151 8.21 -16.35 -1.18
C GLU A 151 6.74 -16.55 -1.60
N VAL A 152 6.36 -17.80 -1.90
CA VAL A 152 4.96 -18.16 -2.21
C VAL A 152 4.05 -17.89 -1.02
N ALA A 153 4.45 -18.28 0.19
CA ALA A 153 3.61 -18.07 1.37
C ALA A 153 3.44 -16.58 1.73
N LEU A 154 4.46 -15.75 1.47
CA LEU A 154 4.39 -14.30 1.66
C LEU A 154 3.41 -13.68 0.64
N ARG A 155 3.57 -14.01 -0.65
CA ARG A 155 2.70 -13.54 -1.73
C ARG A 155 1.24 -13.93 -1.54
N GLU A 156 0.99 -15.15 -1.06
CA GLU A 156 -0.35 -15.65 -0.74
C GLU A 156 -0.90 -15.12 0.61
N ARG A 157 -0.18 -14.22 1.31
CA ARG A 157 -0.54 -13.69 2.63
C ARG A 157 -0.80 -14.77 3.69
N ARG A 158 -0.07 -15.87 3.61
CA ARG A 158 -0.18 -17.03 4.51
C ARG A 158 0.76 -16.97 5.71
N LEU A 159 1.69 -16.00 5.71
CA LEU A 159 2.59 -15.75 6.81
C LEU A 159 2.02 -14.68 7.74
N SER A 160 2.14 -14.89 9.05
CA SER A 160 1.79 -13.89 10.06
C SER A 160 2.76 -13.92 11.23
N VAL A 161 2.90 -12.79 11.93
CA VAL A 161 3.78 -12.67 13.09
C VAL A 161 2.98 -12.28 14.32
N VAL A 162 3.13 -13.06 15.40
CA VAL A 162 2.55 -12.72 16.70
C VAL A 162 3.67 -12.36 17.65
N ARG A 163 3.54 -11.21 18.32
CA ARG A 163 4.43 -10.82 19.42
C ARG A 163 3.91 -11.40 20.73
N ASN A 164 4.73 -12.21 21.39
CA ASN A 164 4.51 -12.69 22.75
C ASN A 164 5.67 -12.24 23.65
N ARG A 165 5.42 -11.25 24.51
CA ARG A 165 6.42 -10.61 25.39
C ARG A 165 7.65 -10.15 24.58
N ARG A 166 8.78 -10.84 24.74
CA ARG A 166 10.09 -10.56 24.11
C ARG A 166 10.37 -11.43 22.87
N VAL A 167 9.38 -12.15 22.37
CA VAL A 167 9.54 -13.08 21.24
C VAL A 167 8.54 -12.74 20.15
N LEU A 168 9.03 -12.71 18.91
CA LEU A 168 8.22 -12.71 17.69
C LEU A 168 8.10 -14.15 17.18
N GLN A 169 6.87 -14.61 16.96
CA GLN A 169 6.57 -15.96 16.51
C GLN A 169 6.04 -15.91 15.07
N LEU A 170 6.72 -16.58 14.14
CA LEU A 170 6.25 -16.70 12.77
C LEU A 170 5.29 -17.88 12.63
N PHE A 171 4.16 -17.64 12.00
CA PHE A 171 3.18 -18.64 11.63
C PHE A 171 3.03 -18.73 10.12
N LYS A 172 2.70 -19.92 9.63
CA LYS A 172 2.16 -20.14 8.30
C LYS A 172 0.84 -20.88 8.43
N ASP A 173 -0.26 -20.35 7.91
CA ASP A 173 -1.60 -20.95 8.02
C ASP A 173 -1.93 -21.34 9.48
N LYS A 174 -1.67 -20.44 10.43
CA LYS A 174 -1.82 -20.66 11.89
C LYS A 174 -0.89 -21.72 12.51
N ARG A 175 -0.05 -22.38 11.73
CA ARG A 175 0.99 -23.29 12.23
C ARG A 175 2.27 -22.53 12.57
N HIS A 176 2.74 -22.67 13.81
CA HIS A 176 4.01 -22.08 14.24
C HIS A 176 5.18 -22.69 13.47
N LEU A 177 6.06 -21.82 12.92
CA LEU A 177 7.26 -22.23 12.20
C LEU A 177 8.50 -22.09 13.06
N TYR A 178 8.78 -20.88 13.55
CA TYR A 178 9.92 -20.58 14.41
C TYR A 178 9.72 -19.24 15.13
N SER A 179 10.66 -18.92 16.01
CA SER A 179 10.62 -17.72 16.86
C SER A 179 11.92 -16.93 16.82
N VAL A 180 11.81 -15.62 17.01
CA VAL A 180 12.92 -14.66 17.02
C VAL A 180 12.81 -13.81 18.30
N TRP A 181 13.92 -13.60 18.99
CA TRP A 181 14.00 -12.66 20.10
C TRP A 181 13.83 -11.23 19.58
N PHE A 182 12.89 -10.48 20.15
CA PHE A 182 12.57 -9.12 19.72
C PHE A 182 13.77 -8.17 19.83
N ASP A 183 14.42 -8.15 21.00
CA ASP A 183 15.50 -7.20 21.29
C ASP A 183 16.78 -7.54 20.52
N SER A 184 17.20 -8.81 20.55
CA SER A 184 18.47 -9.22 19.94
C SER A 184 18.37 -9.53 18.45
N LYS A 185 17.15 -9.64 17.90
CA LYS A 185 16.89 -10.06 16.52
C LYS A 185 17.62 -11.36 16.17
N LYS A 186 17.60 -12.34 17.09
CA LYS A 186 18.19 -13.68 16.88
C LYS A 186 17.12 -14.75 16.90
N VAL A 187 17.22 -15.74 16.01
CA VAL A 187 16.34 -16.92 16.03
C VAL A 187 16.54 -17.68 17.34
N VAL A 188 15.44 -18.01 18.03
CA VAL A 188 15.45 -18.64 19.36
C VAL A 188 16.12 -20.01 19.34
N ASN A 189 15.77 -20.87 18.38
CA ASN A 189 16.35 -22.20 18.24
C ASN A 189 17.25 -22.30 17.01
N LEU A 190 18.55 -22.09 17.18
CA LEU A 190 19.54 -22.20 16.10
C LEU A 190 19.92 -23.65 15.73
N LYS A 191 19.54 -24.64 16.56
CA LYS A 191 19.84 -26.07 16.34
C LYS A 191 18.81 -26.78 15.46
N GLN A 192 17.65 -26.16 15.22
CA GLN A 192 16.60 -26.70 14.35
C GLN A 192 17.07 -26.94 12.92
N ARG A 193 16.31 -27.75 12.16
CA ARG A 193 16.54 -27.95 10.72
C ARG A 193 16.42 -26.61 10.00
N CYS A 194 17.29 -26.38 9.01
CA CYS A 194 17.28 -25.14 8.27
C CYS A 194 15.97 -24.98 7.49
N LEU A 195 15.56 -23.73 7.32
CA LEU A 195 14.32 -23.32 6.71
C LEU A 195 14.34 -23.40 5.18
N CYS A 196 15.49 -23.50 4.53
CA CYS A 196 15.58 -23.56 3.07
C CYS A 196 15.15 -24.90 2.45
N GLY A 197 14.91 -25.92 3.26
CA GLY A 197 14.55 -27.26 2.78
C GLY A 197 15.72 -28.03 2.15
N THR A 198 16.90 -27.43 1.98
CA THR A 198 18.06 -28.11 1.40
C THR A 198 18.55 -29.26 2.30
N THR A 199 18.53 -30.47 1.75
CA THR A 199 19.14 -31.66 2.35
C THR A 199 20.53 -31.88 1.77
N GLY A 200 21.55 -31.98 2.63
CA GLY A 200 22.87 -32.43 2.20
C GLY A 200 22.98 -33.96 2.18
N LYS A 201 24.14 -34.48 1.74
CA LYS A 201 24.44 -35.93 1.72
C LYS A 201 24.26 -36.65 3.08
N LYS A 202 24.31 -35.91 4.19
CA LYS A 202 24.10 -36.42 5.57
C LYS A 202 22.78 -35.94 6.21
N GLY A 203 21.79 -35.55 5.40
CA GLY A 203 20.50 -35.02 5.86
C GLY A 203 20.42 -33.48 5.88
N GLY A 204 19.31 -32.95 6.41
CA GLY A 204 19.03 -31.51 6.46
C GLY A 204 20.05 -30.72 7.29
N LYS A 205 20.59 -29.61 6.74
CA LYS A 205 21.50 -28.73 7.48
C LYS A 205 20.79 -28.12 8.69
N ARG A 206 21.51 -27.88 9.79
CA ARG A 206 21.00 -27.07 10.91
C ARG A 206 21.03 -25.60 10.54
N LEU A 207 20.08 -24.81 11.06
CA LEU A 207 19.95 -23.39 10.74
C LEU A 207 21.26 -22.60 10.99
N ARG A 208 21.93 -22.83 12.14
CA ARG A 208 23.21 -22.18 12.47
C ARG A 208 24.37 -22.47 11.51
N ARG A 209 24.25 -23.48 10.65
CA ARG A 209 25.31 -23.92 9.72
C ARG A 209 24.93 -23.70 8.26
N CYS A 210 23.82 -23.00 8.00
CA CYS A 210 23.31 -22.83 6.65
C CYS A 210 23.40 -21.37 6.22
N GLY A 211 24.62 -20.95 5.86
CA GLY A 211 24.90 -19.61 5.34
C GLY A 211 24.29 -18.50 6.20
N SER A 212 23.61 -17.55 5.56
CA SER A 212 22.94 -16.42 6.18
C SER A 212 21.52 -16.73 6.70
N HIS A 213 20.99 -17.95 6.54
CA HIS A 213 19.56 -18.21 6.75
C HIS A 213 19.06 -17.93 8.16
N ALA A 214 19.92 -17.99 9.19
CA ALA A 214 19.52 -17.56 10.53
C ALA A 214 19.26 -16.05 10.61
N SER A 215 20.07 -15.25 9.91
CA SER A 215 19.89 -13.80 9.76
C SER A 215 18.68 -13.50 8.90
N ASP A 216 18.55 -14.15 7.73
CA ASP A 216 17.42 -13.93 6.82
C ASP A 216 16.08 -14.31 7.48
N ALA A 217 16.06 -15.38 8.28
CA ALA A 217 14.90 -15.75 9.10
C ALA A 217 14.54 -14.68 10.11
N SER A 218 15.53 -14.11 10.80
CA SER A 218 15.30 -13.00 11.71
C SER A 218 14.76 -11.75 10.99
N GLN A 219 15.36 -11.42 9.84
CA GLN A 219 14.95 -10.29 9.01
C GLN A 219 13.51 -10.46 8.51
N LEU A 220 13.11 -11.65 8.05
CA LEU A 220 11.75 -11.91 7.61
C LEU A 220 10.73 -11.63 8.73
N VAL A 221 10.97 -12.18 9.93
CA VAL A 221 10.04 -12.01 11.07
C VAL A 221 9.98 -10.55 11.54
N ALA A 222 11.14 -9.90 11.65
CA ALA A 222 11.19 -8.49 12.04
C ALA A 222 10.53 -7.58 11.00
N ALA A 223 10.74 -7.86 9.71
CA ALA A 223 10.16 -7.10 8.61
C ALA A 223 8.64 -7.27 8.55
N LEU A 224 8.11 -8.49 8.67
CA LEU A 224 6.66 -8.73 8.74
C LEU A 224 6.01 -8.01 9.93
N PHE A 225 6.62 -8.08 11.12
CA PHE A 225 6.11 -7.38 12.29
C PHE A 225 6.10 -5.85 12.09
N LEU A 226 7.21 -5.29 11.58
CA LEU A 226 7.31 -3.85 11.36
C LEU A 226 6.43 -3.38 10.20
N TRP A 227 6.19 -4.22 9.19
CA TRP A 227 5.23 -3.94 8.13
C TRP A 227 3.85 -3.72 8.74
N GLU A 228 3.33 -4.66 9.55
CA GLU A 228 2.02 -4.49 10.20
C GLU A 228 1.95 -3.25 11.11
N VAL A 229 3.03 -2.98 11.86
CA VAL A 229 3.11 -1.80 12.75
C VAL A 229 3.08 -0.49 11.98
N GLU A 230 3.89 -0.36 10.93
CA GLU A 230 3.98 0.87 10.13
C GLU A 230 2.73 1.08 9.27
N GLU A 231 2.15 0.00 8.73
CA GLU A 231 0.88 0.06 8.01
C GLU A 231 -0.24 0.57 8.94
N LYS A 232 -0.30 0.05 10.16
CA LYS A 232 -1.23 0.54 11.18
C LYS A 232 -0.97 2.02 11.52
N ALA A 233 0.28 2.40 11.75
CA ALA A 233 0.65 3.78 12.07
C ALA A 233 0.28 4.74 10.93
N PHE A 234 0.46 4.31 9.68
CA PHE A 234 0.02 5.04 8.50
C PHE A 234 -1.49 5.33 8.56
N TRP A 235 -2.32 4.29 8.77
CA TRP A 235 -3.77 4.48 8.86
C TRP A 235 -4.19 5.30 10.09
N ASP A 236 -3.54 5.12 11.23
CA ASP A 236 -3.78 5.91 12.44
C ASP A 236 -3.49 7.40 12.21
N SER A 237 -2.51 7.75 11.37
CA SER A 237 -2.21 9.15 11.00
C SER A 237 -3.33 9.85 10.21
N PHE A 238 -4.24 9.07 9.62
CA PHE A 238 -5.40 9.56 8.87
C PHE A 238 -6.73 9.34 9.59
N ARG A 239 -6.73 8.95 10.88
CA ARG A 239 -7.94 8.60 11.64
C ARG A 239 -9.03 9.68 11.62
N ASP A 240 -8.64 10.95 11.59
CA ASP A 240 -9.54 12.11 11.61
C ASP A 240 -9.95 12.57 10.20
N LYS A 241 -9.51 11.87 9.15
CA LYS A 241 -9.90 12.17 7.76
C LYS A 241 -11.15 11.39 7.37
N GLN A 242 -11.98 12.02 6.54
CA GLN A 242 -13.19 11.40 6.03
C GLN A 242 -12.85 10.40 4.93
N CYS A 243 -13.52 9.25 4.94
CA CYS A 243 -13.47 8.29 3.85
C CYS A 243 -14.26 8.82 2.64
N CYS A 244 -13.73 8.65 1.44
CA CYS A 244 -14.44 9.01 0.20
C CYS A 244 -15.62 8.08 -0.17
N GLY A 245 -15.83 6.97 0.57
CA GLY A 245 -16.95 6.05 0.35
C GLY A 245 -16.87 5.17 -0.92
N THR A 246 -15.75 5.19 -1.65
CA THR A 246 -15.60 4.46 -2.92
C THR A 246 -14.95 3.08 -2.81
N CYS A 247 -14.43 2.71 -1.63
CA CYS A 247 -13.90 1.39 -1.31
C CYS A 247 -14.55 0.84 -0.03
N ASP A 248 -15.17 -0.33 -0.10
CA ASP A 248 -15.95 -0.94 1.01
C ASP A 248 -15.06 -1.35 2.19
N ASN A 249 -13.86 -1.85 1.92
CA ASN A 249 -12.92 -2.27 2.97
C ASN A 249 -11.91 -1.18 3.34
N CYS A 250 -12.25 0.11 3.15
CA CYS A 250 -11.33 1.20 3.45
C CYS A 250 -11.21 1.38 4.98
N PRO A 251 -9.99 1.36 5.56
CA PRO A 251 -9.80 1.52 7.01
C PRO A 251 -10.36 2.84 7.58
N LEU A 252 -10.50 3.88 6.74
CA LEU A 252 -11.10 5.15 7.13
C LEU A 252 -12.63 5.11 7.29
N GLN A 253 -13.33 4.08 6.79
CA GLN A 253 -14.76 3.93 7.08
C GLN A 253 -14.99 3.59 8.56
N LEU A 254 -14.11 2.76 9.12
CA LEU A 254 -14.22 2.26 10.49
C LEU A 254 -13.89 3.34 11.54
N SER A 255 -13.12 4.38 11.17
CA SER A 255 -12.80 5.48 12.08
C SER A 255 -13.97 6.45 12.30
N VAL A 256 -14.81 6.67 11.28
CA VAL A 256 -15.98 7.57 11.35
C VAL A 256 -17.04 7.05 12.32
N VAL A 257 -17.26 5.73 12.37
CA VAL A 257 -18.24 5.09 13.26
C VAL A 257 -17.87 5.29 14.74
N ARG A 258 -16.57 5.28 15.06
CA ARG A 258 -16.08 5.49 16.44
C ARG A 258 -16.23 6.94 16.91
N SER A 259 -16.03 7.92 16.03
CA SER A 259 -16.23 9.34 16.36
C SER A 259 -17.70 9.72 16.48
N SER A 260 -18.58 9.10 15.68
CA SER A 260 -20.04 9.26 15.77
C SER A 260 -20.59 8.75 17.11
N CYS A 261 -20.18 7.55 17.54
CA CYS A 261 -20.61 6.99 18.83
C CYS A 261 -20.04 7.76 20.03
N ALA A 262 -18.82 8.28 19.94
CA ALA A 262 -18.24 9.11 21.01
C ALA A 262 -18.97 10.47 21.18
N ASN A 263 -19.44 11.06 20.08
CA ASN A 263 -20.20 12.31 20.12
C ASN A 263 -21.65 12.12 20.59
N LEU A 264 -22.28 10.98 20.30
CA LEU A 264 -23.59 10.63 20.85
C LEU A 264 -23.53 10.41 22.38
N ALA A 265 -22.50 9.73 22.88
CA ALA A 265 -22.30 9.54 24.32
C ALA A 265 -22.01 10.86 25.09
N LEU A 266 -21.42 11.86 24.42
CA LEU A 266 -21.16 13.19 25.00
C LEU A 266 -22.38 14.12 24.99
N LEU A 267 -23.36 13.88 24.12
CA LEU A 267 -24.64 14.62 24.11
C LEU A 267 -25.66 14.04 25.09
N GLU A 268 -25.63 12.72 25.35
CA GLU A 268 -26.49 12.06 26.35
C GLU A 268 -26.10 12.41 27.80
N THR A 269 -24.86 12.84 28.06
CA THR A 269 -24.40 13.25 29.41
C THR A 269 -24.77 14.69 29.79
N ARG A 270 -25.50 15.43 28.94
CA ARG A 270 -26.01 16.78 29.24
C ARG A 270 -27.55 16.87 29.34
N GLY A 271 -28.26 15.75 29.26
CA GLY A 271 -29.70 15.65 29.52
C GLY A 271 -29.98 15.29 30.99
N ARG A 272 -30.89 16.03 31.64
CA ARG A 272 -31.28 15.87 33.05
C ARG A 272 -31.65 14.40 33.40
N PRO A 273 -31.34 13.92 34.61
CA PRO A 273 -31.76 12.59 35.05
C PRO A 273 -33.26 12.63 35.41
N ASN A 274 -34.03 11.72 34.82
CA ASN A 274 -35.39 11.26 35.17
C ASN A 274 -36.42 11.41 34.04
N ASP A 275 -36.33 10.54 33.02
CA ASP A 275 -37.50 10.09 32.26
C ASP A 275 -37.33 8.59 31.87
N PRO A 276 -38.20 7.68 32.33
CA PRO A 276 -38.04 6.24 32.11
C PRO A 276 -38.56 5.72 30.75
N THR A 277 -38.75 6.57 29.73
CA THR A 277 -39.38 6.15 28.46
C THR A 277 -38.53 6.26 27.18
N ILE A 278 -37.20 6.10 27.25
CA ILE A 278 -36.36 6.01 26.04
C ILE A 278 -35.88 4.57 25.81
N ARG A 279 -36.41 3.96 24.74
CA ARG A 279 -36.02 2.64 24.23
C ARG A 279 -34.53 2.64 23.89
N LYS A 280 -33.79 1.67 24.46
CA LYS A 280 -32.41 1.35 24.10
C LYS A 280 -32.37 0.89 22.63
N ASN A 281 -31.81 1.71 21.75
CA ASN A 281 -31.32 1.23 20.46
C ASN A 281 -29.90 0.70 20.70
N THR A 282 -29.78 -0.62 20.83
CA THR A 282 -28.48 -1.30 20.85
C THR A 282 -27.92 -1.37 19.43
N CYS A 283 -26.74 -0.80 19.22
CA CYS A 283 -25.94 -1.03 18.03
C CYS A 283 -25.39 -2.47 18.09
N ASP A 284 -26.07 -3.40 17.44
CA ASP A 284 -25.57 -4.76 17.20
C ASP A 284 -24.50 -4.72 16.10
N TYR A 285 -23.29 -5.21 16.42
CA TYR A 285 -22.24 -5.56 15.46
C TYR A 285 -22.41 -7.04 15.06
N PRO A 286 -22.34 -7.41 13.77
CA PRO A 286 -22.14 -8.80 13.39
C PRO A 286 -20.65 -9.15 13.36
N ASP A 287 -20.34 -10.36 13.86
CA ASP A 287 -19.02 -11.03 13.86
C ASP A 287 -18.45 -11.32 12.47
#